data_AF-A0AAJ2Q1R1-F1
#
_entry.id   AF-A0AAJ2Q1R1-F1
#
_cell.length_a   1.000
_cell.length_b   1.000
_cell.length_c   1.000
_cell.angle_alpha   90.00
_cell.angle_beta   90.00
_cell.angle_gamma   90.00
#
_symmetry.space_group_name_H-M   'P 1'
#
loop_
_entity.id
_entity.type
_entity.pdbx_description
1 polymer ?
#
loop_
_entity_poly.entity_id
_entity_poly.type
_entity_poly.pdbx_seq_one_letter_code
_entity_poly.pdbx_strand_id
1 'polypeptide(L)' 'PVAVPALTTALADPNADVRKAAVLSLTRHTTSETARTALTTATKDSDADVRAYASRALSAQL' A
#
# COMPACT_ATOMS: atom_id res chain seq x y z
N PRO A 1 5.34 -7.30 -12.57
CA PRO A 1 4.62 -6.09 -13.05
C PRO A 1 5.45 -4.84 -12.74
N VAL A 2 5.66 -3.95 -13.71
CA VAL A 2 6.54 -2.77 -13.57
C VAL A 2 5.98 -1.73 -12.58
N ALA A 3 4.69 -1.83 -12.22
CA ALA A 3 4.02 -0.87 -11.36
C ALA A 3 4.42 -0.96 -9.87
N VAL A 4 4.72 -2.17 -9.34
CA VAL A 4 4.93 -2.35 -7.89
C VAL A 4 6.08 -1.50 -7.34
N PRO A 5 7.27 -1.42 -7.97
CA PRO A 5 8.33 -0.52 -7.50
C PRO A 5 7.91 0.94 -7.42
N ALA A 6 7.25 1.47 -8.45
CA ALA A 6 6.79 2.86 -8.48
C ALA A 6 5.74 3.16 -7.40
N LEU A 7 4.80 2.23 -7.20
CA LEU A 7 3.80 2.35 -6.14
C LEU A 7 4.43 2.29 -4.74
N THR A 8 5.44 1.44 -4.53
CA THR A 8 6.19 1.41 -3.26
C THR A 8 6.90 2.74 -3.02
N THR A 9 7.50 3.37 -4.03
CA THR A 9 8.10 4.70 -3.90
C THR A 9 7.06 5.76 -3.52
N ALA A 10 5.85 5.70 -4.11
CA ALA A 10 4.77 6.64 -3.81
C ALA A 10 4.26 6.57 -2.35
N LEU A 11 4.56 5.49 -1.61
CA LEU A 11 4.27 5.41 -0.17
C LEU A 11 5.12 6.35 0.69
N ALA A 12 6.15 6.98 0.13
CA ALA A 12 6.95 7.98 0.83
C ALA A 12 6.52 9.43 0.52
N ASP A 13 5.47 9.62 -0.28
CA ASP A 13 5.02 10.96 -0.67
C ASP A 13 4.52 11.74 0.56
N PRO A 14 4.85 13.04 0.70
CA PRO A 14 4.39 13.85 1.83
C PRO A 14 2.86 13.98 1.87
N ASN A 15 2.18 13.89 0.72
CA ASN A 15 0.73 13.97 0.64
C ASN A 15 0.07 12.62 0.95
N ALA A 16 -0.77 12.59 1.99
CA ALA A 16 -1.50 11.41 2.41
C ALA A 16 -2.41 10.83 1.31
N ASP A 17 -2.98 11.67 0.44
CA ASP A 17 -3.83 11.21 -0.66
C ASP A 17 -3.03 10.42 -1.72
N VAL A 18 -1.78 10.83 -1.98
CA VAL A 18 -0.88 10.09 -2.88
C VAL A 18 -0.53 8.73 -2.28
N ARG A 19 -0.17 8.71 -0.99
CA ARG A 19 0.11 7.44 -0.28
C ARG A 19 -1.10 6.52 -0.26
N LYS A 20 -2.30 7.07 -0.01
CA LYS A 20 -3.57 6.33 -0.07
C LYS A 20 -3.83 5.75 -1.45
N ALA A 21 -3.63 6.54 -2.51
CA ALA A 21 -3.78 6.07 -3.89
C ALA A 21 -2.78 4.94 -4.23
N ALA A 22 -1.56 5.03 -3.72
CA ALA A 22 -0.56 3.98 -3.85
C ALA A 22 -0.99 2.68 -3.15
N VAL A 23 -1.46 2.76 -1.90
CA VAL A 23 -2.01 1.61 -1.16
C VAL A 23 -3.17 0.97 -1.92
N LEU A 24 -4.16 1.77 -2.34
CA LEU A 24 -5.32 1.29 -3.11
C LEU A 24 -4.89 0.57 -4.40
N SER A 25 -3.86 1.07 -5.08
CA SER A 25 -3.32 0.44 -6.29
C SER A 25 -2.55 -0.86 -5.97
N LEU A 26 -1.76 -0.87 -4.90
CA LEU A 26 -1.02 -2.05 -4.44
C LEU A 26 -1.95 -3.22 -4.07
N THR A 27 -3.20 -2.96 -3.66
CA THR A 27 -4.18 -4.02 -3.37
C THR A 27 -4.47 -4.94 -4.57
N ARG A 28 -4.24 -4.47 -5.80
CA ARG A 28 -4.40 -5.28 -7.03
C ARG A 28 -3.19 -6.14 -7.35
N HIS A 29 -2.10 -6.00 -6.60
CA HIS A 29 -0.82 -6.65 -6.85
C HIS A 29 -0.40 -7.58 -5.71
N THR A 30 -1.33 -7.97 -4.86
CA THR A 30 -1.06 -8.68 -3.61
C THR A 30 -0.55 -10.13 -3.79
N THR A 31 -0.55 -10.66 -5.01
CA THR A 31 0.19 -11.89 -5.36
C THR A 31 1.71 -11.69 -5.35
N SER A 32 2.19 -10.45 -5.43
CA SER A 32 3.60 -10.08 -5.28
C SER A 32 3.97 -9.96 -3.81
N GLU A 33 5.03 -10.66 -3.40
CA GLU A 33 5.65 -10.51 -2.07
C GLU A 33 6.01 -9.04 -1.80
N THR A 34 6.62 -8.36 -2.78
CA THR A 34 7.00 -6.95 -2.66
C THR A 34 5.81 -6.05 -2.39
N ALA A 35 4.65 -6.30 -3.02
CA ALA A 35 3.44 -5.54 -2.77
C ALA A 35 2.89 -5.80 -1.35
N ARG A 36 2.91 -7.05 -0.88
CA ARG A 36 2.52 -7.39 0.50
C ARG A 36 3.42 -6.76 1.54
N THR A 37 4.73 -6.72 1.30
CA THR A 37 5.68 -6.02 2.17
C THR A 37 5.41 -4.52 2.19
N ALA A 38 5.16 -3.90 1.04
CA ALA A 38 4.83 -2.49 0.95
C ALA A 38 3.52 -2.15 1.68
N LEU A 39 2.47 -2.96 1.51
CA LEU A 39 1.22 -2.84 2.25
C LEU A 39 1.43 -3.04 3.75
N THR A 40 2.28 -3.98 4.17
CA THR A 40 2.61 -4.20 5.59
C THR A 40 3.24 -2.96 6.20
N THR A 41 4.17 -2.29 5.51
CA THR A 41 4.73 -1.01 5.96
C THR A 41 3.64 0.07 6.08
N ALA A 42 2.73 0.16 5.10
CA ALA A 42 1.66 1.15 5.08
C ALA A 42 0.64 0.99 6.23
N THR A 43 0.58 -0.18 6.91
CA THR A 43 -0.22 -0.33 8.14
C THR A 43 0.26 0.55 9.30
N LYS A 44 1.46 1.12 9.19
CA LYS A 44 2.08 2.01 10.19
C LYS A 44 2.14 3.47 9.72
N ASP A 45 1.46 3.81 8.62
CA ASP A 45 1.42 5.19 8.11
C ASP A 45 0.88 6.18 9.16
N SER A 46 1.28 7.45 9.08
CA SER A 46 0.76 8.49 9.98
C SER A 46 -0.71 8.79 9.72
N ASP A 47 -1.18 8.62 8.49
CA ASP A 47 -2.57 8.84 8.09
C ASP A 47 -3.46 7.62 8.39
N ALA A 48 -4.63 7.87 8.98
CA ALA A 48 -5.53 6.81 9.42
C ALA A 48 -6.17 6.03 8.27
N ASP A 49 -6.51 6.70 7.17
CA ASP A 49 -7.10 6.05 6.00
C ASP A 49 -6.08 5.12 5.34
N VAL A 50 -4.83 5.59 5.18
CA VAL A 50 -3.74 4.77 4.63
C VAL A 50 -3.57 3.48 5.43
N ARG A 51 -3.52 3.57 6.77
CA ARG A 51 -3.43 2.40 7.66
C ARG A 51 -4.61 1.44 7.50
N ALA A 52 -5.83 1.99 7.42
CA ALA A 52 -7.06 1.21 7.29
C ALA A 52 -7.12 0.44 5.97
N TYR A 53 -6.81 1.11 4.85
CA TYR A 53 -6.79 0.47 3.54
C TYR A 53 -5.70 -0.59 3.43
N ALA A 54 -4.51 -0.34 4.00
CA ALA A 54 -3.42 -1.30 4.00
C ALA A 54 -3.79 -2.58 4.79
N SER A 55 -4.36 -2.41 5.99
CA SER A 55 -4.81 -3.52 6.83
C SER A 55 -5.90 -4.33 6.13
N ARG A 56 -6.88 -3.66 5.51
CA ARG A 56 -7.95 -4.31 4.76
C ARG A 56 -7.43 -5.11 3.57
N ALA A 57 -6.43 -4.59 2.87
CA ALA A 57 -5.83 -5.26 1.72
C ALA A 57 -5.15 -6.57 2.12
N LEU A 58 -4.46 -6.59 3.27
CA LEU A 58 -3.79 -7.78 3.79
C LEU A 58 -4.76 -8.81 4.37
N SER A 59 -5.87 -8.36 4.98
CA SER A 59 -6.90 -9.28 5.50
C SER A 59 -7.72 -9.95 4.41
N ALA A 60 -7.87 -9.34 3.24
CA ALA A 60 -8.65 -9.88 2.12
C ALA A 60 -7.97 -11.05 1.39
N GLN A 61 -6.77 -11.47 1.82
CA GLN A 61 -6.03 -12.60 1.26
C GLN A 61 -5.98 -13.84 2.15
N LEU A 62 -6.58 -13.78 3.35
CA LEU A 62 -6.88 -14.94 4.19
C LEU A 62 -8.25 -15.50 3.82
#